data_AF-A0AAE1BCA2-F1
#
_entry.id   AF-A0AAE1BCA2-F1
#
_cell.length_a   1.000
_cell.length_b   1.000
_cell.length_c   1.000
_cell.angle_alpha   90.00
_cell.angle_beta   90.00
_cell.angle_gamma   90.00
#
_symmetry.space_group_name_H-M   'P 1'
#
loop_
_entity.id
_entity.type
_entity.pdbx_description
1 polymer ?
#
loop_
_entity_poly.entity_id
_entity_poly.type
_entity_poly.pdbx_seq_one_letter_code
_entity_poly.pdbx_strand_id
1 'polypeptide(L)'
;MPNRIVWGESQQRAFDKPVLQLPDFEKQFIVAVDVSDTGLRAILMQEHEGEKRPVSYLSRKLLPREQNHNVELWKRNAWPWCGL
;
A
#
# COMPACT_ATOMS: atom_id res chain seq x y z
N MET A 1 21.34 -18.18 15.66
CA MET A 1 21.05 -18.85 14.38
C MET A 1 20.00 -18.02 13.67
N PRO A 2 20.23 -17.42 12.49
CA PRO A 2 19.16 -16.73 11.78
C PRO A 2 18.10 -17.78 11.38
N ASN A 3 16.83 -17.40 11.46
CA ASN A 3 15.71 -18.28 11.15
C ASN A 3 15.84 -18.85 9.73
N ARG A 4 15.69 -20.17 9.56
CA ARG A 4 15.66 -20.81 8.23
C ARG A 4 14.38 -20.37 7.52
N ILE A 5 14.52 -19.56 6.47
CA ILE A 5 13.40 -19.17 5.61
C ILE A 5 12.95 -20.42 4.84
N VAL A 6 11.74 -20.90 5.10
CA VAL A 6 11.12 -21.98 4.33
C VAL A 6 10.41 -21.36 3.14
N TRP A 7 11.00 -21.54 1.96
CA TRP A 7 10.44 -21.09 0.69
C TRP A 7 9.68 -22.25 0.04
N GLY A 8 8.37 -22.08 -0.13
CA GLY A 8 7.48 -23.06 -0.72
C GLY A 8 6.73 -22.51 -1.94
N GLU A 9 5.75 -23.28 -2.39
CA GLU A 9 5.02 -22.97 -3.62
C GLU A 9 4.20 -21.67 -3.52
N SER A 10 3.64 -21.35 -2.35
CA SER A 10 2.88 -20.12 -2.15
C SER A 10 3.77 -18.87 -2.20
N GLN A 11 4.98 -18.95 -1.62
CA GLN A 11 5.97 -17.87 -1.70
C GLN A 11 6.46 -17.67 -3.14
N GLN A 12 6.72 -18.77 -3.86
CA GLN A 12 7.12 -18.73 -5.26
C GLN A 12 6.04 -18.11 -6.15
N ARG A 13 4.78 -18.53 -6.01
CA ARG A 13 3.64 -17.98 -6.78
C ARG A 13 3.44 -16.48 -6.53
N ALA A 14 3.63 -16.01 -5.31
CA ALA A 14 3.54 -14.59 -4.98
C ALA A 14 4.71 -13.79 -5.57
N PHE A 15 5.90 -14.38 -5.61
CA PHE A 15 7.09 -13.77 -6.19
C PHE A 15 7.05 -13.69 -7.72
N ASP A 16 6.49 -14.70 -8.38
CA ASP A 16 6.44 -14.77 -9.85
C ASP A 16 5.34 -13.89 -10.46
N LYS A 17 4.37 -13.44 -9.64
CA LYS A 17 3.23 -12.62 -10.10
C LYS A 17 3.02 -11.34 -9.28
N PRO A 18 3.99 -10.41 -9.21
CA PRO A 18 3.71 -9.06 -8.75
C PRO A 18 3.02 -8.33 -9.92
N VAL A 19 1.68 -8.36 -9.94
CA VAL A 19 0.89 -7.78 -11.04
C VAL A 19 0.76 -6.26 -10.86
N LEU A 20 1.88 -5.55 -10.91
CA LEU A 20 1.85 -4.10 -11.05
C LEU A 20 1.41 -3.75 -12.46
N GLN A 21 0.39 -2.92 -12.55
CA GLN A 21 -0.12 -2.38 -13.78
C GLN A 21 0.69 -1.14 -14.17
N LEU A 22 1.00 -0.97 -15.45
CA LEU A 22 1.61 0.26 -15.93
C LEU A 22 0.64 1.44 -15.75
N PRO A 23 1.13 2.60 -15.30
CA PRO A 23 0.30 3.77 -15.10
C PRO A 23 -0.28 4.26 -16.43
N ASP A 24 -1.57 4.54 -16.42
CA ASP A 24 -2.27 5.20 -17.52
C ASP A 24 -2.65 6.61 -17.07
N PHE A 25 -1.95 7.64 -17.56
CA PHE A 25 -2.14 9.01 -17.10
C PHE A 25 -3.47 9.63 -17.55
N GLU A 26 -4.21 8.99 -18.45
CA GLU A 26 -5.55 9.43 -18.86
C GLU A 26 -6.64 8.95 -17.90
N LYS A 27 -6.32 7.97 -17.04
CA LYS A 27 -7.26 7.39 -16.06
C LYS A 27 -7.10 7.99 -14.67
N GLN A 28 -8.18 7.97 -13.91
CA GLN A 28 -8.16 8.38 -12.51
C GLN A 28 -7.29 7.45 -11.66
N PHE A 29 -6.51 8.06 -10.77
CA PHE A 29 -5.76 7.36 -9.75
C PHE A 29 -6.59 7.25 -8.47
N ILE A 30 -6.54 6.08 -7.85
CA ILE A 30 -7.15 5.77 -6.57
C ILE A 30 -6.02 5.51 -5.58
N VAL A 31 -6.00 6.25 -4.48
CA VAL A 31 -5.01 6.06 -3.42
C VAL A 31 -5.68 5.42 -2.22
N ALA A 32 -5.27 4.20 -1.87
CA ALA A 32 -5.64 3.59 -0.60
C ALA A 32 -4.51 3.76 0.40
N VAL A 33 -4.78 4.37 1.56
CA VAL A 33 -3.77 4.59 2.61
C VAL A 33 -4.17 3.81 3.85
N ASP A 34 -3.21 3.10 4.44
CA ASP A 34 -3.32 2.48 5.76
C ASP A 34 -2.21 3.04 6.67
N VAL A 35 -2.58 3.39 7.90
CA VAL A 35 -1.67 4.01 8.87
C VAL A 35 -1.79 3.26 10.20
N SER A 36 -0.63 2.88 10.72
CA SER A 36 -0.46 2.35 12.08
C SER A 36 0.39 3.30 12.91
N ASP A 37 0.49 3.04 14.22
CA ASP A 37 1.29 3.84 15.15
C ASP A 37 2.78 3.92 14.77
N THR A 38 3.26 2.98 13.95
CA THR A 38 4.69 2.83 13.62
C THR A 38 5.03 3.07 12.16
N GLY A 39 4.03 3.11 11.27
CA GLY A 39 4.27 3.12 9.84
C GLY A 39 3.04 3.45 9.01
N LEU A 40 3.30 4.04 7.85
CA LEU A 40 2.33 4.35 6.82
C LEU A 40 2.54 3.43 5.62
N ARG A 41 1.44 2.99 5.03
CA ARG A 41 1.37 2.24 3.78
C ARG A 41 0.38 2.93 2.85
N ALA A 42 0.72 2.99 1.57
CA ALA A 42 -0.21 3.45 0.55
C ALA A 42 -0.09 2.56 -0.69
N ILE A 43 -1.22 2.37 -1.37
CA ILE A 43 -1.32 1.67 -2.64
C ILE A 43 -1.90 2.66 -3.63
N LEU A 44 -1.14 2.93 -4.69
CA LEU A 44 -1.63 3.65 -5.86
C LEU A 44 -2.25 2.63 -6.80
N MET A 45 -3.52 2.81 -7.15
CA MET A 45 -4.28 1.90 -7.98
C MET A 45 -5.01 2.64 -9.10
N GLN A 46 -5.35 1.92 -10.17
CA GLN A 46 -6.20 2.40 -11.25
C GLN A 46 -7.21 1.34 -11.64
N GLU A 47 -8.31 1.75 -12.25
CA GLU A 47 -9.31 0.81 -12.77
C GLU A 47 -8.93 0.34 -14.18
N HIS A 48 -8.74 -0.97 -14.31
CA HIS A 48 -8.47 -1.65 -15.58
C HIS A 48 -9.45 -2.80 -15.73
N GLU A 49 -10.23 -2.80 -16.81
CA GLU A 49 -11.20 -3.86 -17.11
C GLU A 49 -12.24 -4.08 -15.98
N GLY A 50 -12.62 -3.01 -15.28
CA GLY A 50 -13.57 -3.08 -14.15
C GLY A 50 -12.94 -3.55 -12.83
N GLU A 51 -11.64 -3.82 -12.79
CA GLU A 51 -10.92 -4.21 -11.58
C GLU A 51 -9.90 -3.15 -11.16
N LYS A 52 -9.79 -2.89 -9.85
CA LYS A 52 -8.75 -2.02 -9.29
C LYS A 52 -7.42 -2.77 -9.31
N ARG A 53 -6.48 -2.33 -10.15
CA ARG A 53 -5.14 -2.89 -10.26
C ARG A 53 -4.12 -1.98 -9.58
N PRO A 54 -3.18 -2.52 -8.81
CA PRO A 54 -2.11 -1.73 -8.20
C PRO A 54 -1.09 -1.27 -9.25
N VAL A 55 -0.75 0.00 -9.21
CA VAL A 55 0.31 0.63 -10.03
C VAL A 55 1.60 0.75 -9.23
N SER A 56 1.49 1.06 -7.93
CA SER A 56 2.66 1.20 -7.05
C SER A 56 2.30 0.99 -5.59
N TYR A 57 3.27 0.52 -4.82
CA TYR A 57 3.21 0.39 -3.37
C TYR A 57 4.20 1.36 -2.73
N LEU A 58 3.72 2.13 -1.74
CA LEU A 58 4.52 3.02 -0.92
C LEU A 58 4.46 2.54 0.53
N SER A 59 5.61 2.44 1.18
CA SER A 59 5.65 2.20 2.63
C SER A 59 6.77 3.02 3.27
N ARG A 60 6.47 3.59 4.44
CA ARG A 60 7.41 4.42 5.20
C ARG A 60 7.22 4.19 6.69
N LYS A 61 8.33 3.96 7.42
CA LYS A 61 8.30 3.99 8.88
C LYS A 61 8.13 5.43 9.37
N LEU A 62 7.29 5.61 10.37
CA LEU A 62 7.12 6.90 11.02
C LEU A 62 8.35 7.21 11.87
N LEU A 63 8.83 8.44 11.82
CA LEU A 63 9.88 8.93 12.71
C LEU A 63 9.32 9.01 14.14
N PRO A 64 10.15 8.92 15.20
CA PRO A 64 9.67 9.00 16.58
C PRO A 64 8.80 10.24 16.87
N ARG A 65 9.12 11.38 16.24
CA ARG A 65 8.31 12.62 16.33
C ARG A 65 6.93 12.52 15.67
N GLU A 66 6.77 11.63 14.69
CA GLU A 66 5.51 11.38 13.96
C GLU A 66 4.65 10.29 14.64
N GLN A 67 5.26 9.42 15.45
CA GLN A 67 4.57 8.35 16.20
C GLN A 67 3.72 8.89 17.36
N ASN A 68 4.07 10.06 17.89
CA ASN A 68 3.32 10.72 18.97
C ASN A 68 2.05 11.45 18.47
N HIS A 69 1.78 11.46 17.16
CA HIS A 69 0.51 11.96 16.65
C HIS A 69 -0.55 10.88 16.72
N ASN A 70 -1.74 11.22 17.24
CA ASN A 70 -2.86 10.29 17.31
C ASN A 70 -3.18 9.75 15.90
N VAL A 71 -3.02 8.44 15.70
CA VAL A 71 -3.27 7.75 14.42
C VAL A 71 -4.70 7.96 13.93
N GLU A 72 -5.63 8.24 14.83
CA GLU A 72 -7.01 8.62 14.52
C GLU A 72 -7.09 9.95 13.76
N LEU A 73 -6.23 10.92 14.06
CA LEU A 73 -6.15 12.18 13.31
C LEU A 73 -5.58 11.98 11.90
N TRP A 74 -4.62 11.06 11.73
CA TRP A 74 -4.12 10.69 10.41
C TRP A 74 -5.17 9.97 9.58
N LYS A 75 -5.89 9.01 10.17
CA LYS A 75 -7.01 8.32 9.50
C LYS A 75 -8.10 9.30 9.09
N ARG A 76 -8.47 10.24 9.96
CA ARG A 76 -9.51 11.24 9.69
C ARG A 76 -9.13 12.22 8.57
N ASN A 77 -7.86 12.60 8.46
CA ASN A 77 -7.40 13.53 7.43
C ASN A 77 -6.99 12.85 6.12
N ALA A 78 -6.71 11.54 6.13
CA ALA A 78 -6.39 10.75 4.94
C ALA A 78 -7.64 10.17 4.25
N TRP A 79 -8.71 9.91 5.00
CA TRP A 79 -9.96 9.36 4.47
C TRP A 79 -10.59 10.15 3.30
N PRO A 80 -10.59 11.50 3.28
CA PRO A 80 -11.14 12.27 2.16
C PRO A 80 -10.40 12.04 0.82
N TRP A 81 -9.16 11.55 0.87
CA TRP A 81 -8.35 11.26 -0.31
C TRP A 81 -8.50 9.82 -0.80
N CYS A 82 -9.21 8.96 -0.05
CA CYS A 82 -9.40 7.55 -0.36
C CYS A 82 -10.60 7.26 -1.28
N GLY A 83 -11.26 8.30 -1.80
CA GLY A 83 -12.34 8.17 -2.78
C GLY A 83 -13.65 7.66 -2.18
N LEU A 84 -14.45 8.59 -1.67
CA LEU A 84 -15.91 8.53 -1.70
C LEU A 84 -16.42 9.73 -2.50
#